data_AF-A0A9K3D5G2-F1
#
_entry.id   AF-A0A9K3D5G2-F1
#
_cell.length_a   1.000
_cell.length_b   1.000
_cell.length_c   1.000
_cell.angle_alpha   90.00
_cell.angle_beta   90.00
_cell.angle_gamma   90.00
#
_symmetry.space_group_name_H-M   'P 1'
#
loop_
_entity.id
_entity.type
_entity.pdbx_description
1 polymer ?
#
loop_
_entity_poly.entity_id
_entity_poly.type
_entity_poly.pdbx_seq_one_letter_code
_entity_poly.pdbx_strand_id
1 'polypeptide(L)'
;VRMAVSDILCKLIMMHPQEFVDFLDIVVASLLQLFADEDPEVSKAADSALIQLSKSLEPHLVFEVVHPFITSKHNANMDPVQTRMLQGAVRLVARIVQRYTDRETLKNDVDKVIPGLVEAFQSEVADLRKAVVFCLVDLYVHMGDDFTVHLQHLTTSQIRLVTHYVAKMHQKDKDTLNQSPPSKM
;
A
#
# COMPACT_ATOMS: atom_id res chain seq x y z
N VAL A 1 -28.67 -4.87 1.45
CA VAL A 1 -28.20 -6.25 1.79
C VAL A 1 -26.70 -6.38 1.58
N ARG A 2 -26.13 -6.11 0.39
CA ARG A 2 -24.67 -6.13 0.14
C ARG A 2 -23.86 -5.21 1.08
N MET A 3 -24.29 -3.96 1.27
CA MET A 3 -23.71 -3.02 2.25
C MET A 3 -23.66 -3.59 3.68
N ALA A 4 -24.76 -4.16 4.17
CA ALA A 4 -24.85 -4.67 5.54
C ALA A 4 -23.94 -5.90 5.75
N VAL A 5 -23.84 -6.78 4.74
CA VAL A 5 -22.94 -7.94 4.80
C VAL A 5 -21.48 -7.51 4.74
N SER A 6 -21.14 -6.55 3.88
CA SER A 6 -19.79 -5.96 3.81
C SER A 6 -19.41 -5.28 5.13
N ASP A 7 -20.32 -4.50 5.71
CA ASP A 7 -20.08 -3.76 6.95
C ASP A 7 -19.95 -4.70 8.15
N ILE A 8 -20.79 -5.75 8.24
CA ILE A 8 -20.67 -6.79 9.27
C ILE A 8 -19.38 -7.59 9.10
N LEU A 9 -19.02 -7.97 7.87
CA LEU A 9 -17.79 -8.72 7.59
C LEU A 9 -16.55 -7.89 7.94
N CYS A 10 -16.49 -6.62 7.52
CA CYS A 10 -15.45 -5.69 7.90
C CYS A 10 -15.37 -5.55 9.42
N LYS A 11 -16.49 -5.30 10.10
CA LYS A 11 -16.54 -5.17 11.57
C LYS A 11 -16.07 -6.42 12.30
N LEU A 12 -16.46 -7.61 11.82
CA LEU A 12 -16.13 -8.88 12.47
C LEU A 12 -14.64 -9.22 12.29
N ILE A 13 -14.09 -9.03 11.09
CA ILE A 13 -12.65 -9.13 10.84
C ILE A 13 -11.87 -8.10 11.69
N MET A 14 -12.42 -6.89 11.85
CA MET A 14 -11.81 -5.82 12.64
C MET A 14 -11.83 -6.10 14.14
N MET A 15 -12.82 -6.82 14.66
CA MET A 15 -12.90 -7.13 16.09
C MET A 15 -11.88 -8.19 16.53
N HIS A 16 -11.60 -9.18 15.68
CA HIS A 16 -10.73 -10.31 16.02
C HIS A 16 -9.76 -10.67 14.88
N PRO A 17 -8.89 -9.74 14.41
CA PRO A 17 -8.04 -9.97 13.24
C PRO A 17 -7.11 -11.18 13.39
N GLN A 18 -6.72 -11.52 14.63
CA GLN A 18 -5.87 -12.67 14.95
C GLN A 18 -6.58 -14.02 14.71
N GLU A 19 -7.91 -14.08 14.80
CA GLU A 19 -8.68 -15.30 14.54
C GLU A 19 -8.81 -15.61 13.04
N PHE A 20 -8.51 -14.64 12.18
CA PHE A 20 -8.61 -14.75 10.72
C PHE A 20 -7.27 -14.96 10.03
N VAL A 21 -6.17 -15.15 10.79
CA VAL A 21 -4.83 -15.33 10.21
C VAL A 21 -4.79 -16.53 9.28
N ASP A 22 -5.46 -17.63 9.62
CA ASP A 22 -5.55 -18.85 8.79
C ASP A 22 -6.34 -18.66 7.49
N PHE A 23 -7.11 -17.58 7.38
CA PHE A 23 -7.94 -17.23 6.22
C PHE A 23 -7.56 -15.86 5.63
N LEU A 24 -6.34 -15.40 5.92
CA LEU A 24 -5.92 -14.04 5.59
C LEU A 24 -5.94 -13.80 4.08
N ASP A 25 -5.64 -14.81 3.28
CA ASP A 25 -5.73 -14.80 1.83
C ASP A 25 -7.14 -14.48 1.32
N ILE A 26 -8.15 -15.18 1.83
CA ILE A 26 -9.56 -15.00 1.49
C ILE A 26 -10.04 -13.64 1.99
N VAL A 27 -9.63 -13.24 3.20
CA VAL A 27 -10.00 -11.95 3.79
C VAL A 27 -9.46 -10.78 2.98
N VAL A 28 -8.16 -10.78 2.67
CA VAL A 28 -7.56 -9.71 1.86
C VAL A 28 -8.15 -9.68 0.47
N ALA A 29 -8.32 -10.85 -0.18
CA ALA A 29 -8.97 -10.92 -1.49
C ALA A 29 -10.39 -10.32 -1.47
N SER A 30 -11.19 -10.65 -0.45
CA SER A 30 -12.55 -10.13 -0.28
C SER A 30 -12.56 -8.63 -0.04
N LEU A 31 -11.68 -8.12 0.83
CA LEU A 31 -11.57 -6.69 1.10
C LEU A 31 -11.10 -5.91 -0.15
N LEU A 32 -10.20 -6.47 -0.96
CA LEU A 32 -9.79 -5.84 -2.22
C LEU A 32 -10.92 -5.81 -3.26
N GLN A 33 -11.75 -6.86 -3.33
CA GLN A 33 -12.95 -6.85 -4.17
C GLN A 33 -13.95 -5.78 -3.73
N LEU A 34 -14.18 -5.65 -2.42
CA LEU A 34 -15.05 -4.61 -1.86
C LEU A 34 -14.46 -3.20 -2.04
N PHE A 35 -13.14 -3.07 -1.96
CA PHE A 35 -12.44 -1.82 -2.29
C PHE A 35 -12.68 -1.41 -3.75
N ALA A 36 -12.80 -2.38 -4.66
CA ALA A 36 -13.06 -2.15 -6.07
C ALA A 36 -14.54 -1.93 -6.42
N ASP A 37 -15.44 -1.96 -5.43
CA ASP A 37 -16.87 -1.73 -5.62
C ASP A 37 -17.15 -0.33 -6.24
N GLU A 38 -18.27 -0.21 -6.93
CA GLU A 38 -18.72 1.05 -7.54
C GLU A 38 -19.34 1.99 -6.52
N ASP A 39 -19.86 1.44 -5.42
CA ASP A 39 -20.38 2.23 -4.30
C ASP A 39 -19.22 2.80 -3.46
N PRO A 40 -19.06 4.13 -3.41
CA PRO A 40 -17.97 4.76 -2.67
C PRO A 40 -18.04 4.51 -1.16
N GLU A 41 -19.21 4.26 -0.59
CA GLU A 41 -19.35 3.92 0.83
C GLU A 41 -18.80 2.51 1.11
N VAL A 42 -19.05 1.53 0.23
CA VAL A 42 -18.45 0.19 0.30
C VAL A 42 -16.93 0.30 0.19
N SER A 43 -16.44 0.98 -0.84
CA SER A 43 -15.02 1.12 -1.12
C SER A 43 -14.28 1.77 0.06
N LYS A 44 -14.88 2.80 0.67
CA LYS A 44 -14.33 3.49 1.85
C LYS A 44 -14.34 2.62 3.11
N ALA A 45 -15.41 1.86 3.33
CA ALA A 45 -15.48 0.92 4.45
C ALA A 45 -14.41 -0.18 4.31
N ALA A 46 -14.24 -0.72 3.09
CA ALA A 46 -13.20 -1.69 2.77
C ALA A 46 -11.79 -1.12 2.95
N ASP A 47 -11.52 0.11 2.48
CA ASP A 47 -10.22 0.77 2.71
C ASP A 47 -9.92 0.96 4.20
N SER A 48 -10.94 1.31 4.98
CA SER A 48 -10.81 1.45 6.45
C SER A 48 -10.49 0.12 7.12
N ALA A 49 -11.12 -0.97 6.67
CA ALA A 49 -10.81 -2.33 7.14
C ALA A 49 -9.39 -2.76 6.76
N LEU A 50 -8.95 -2.48 5.52
CA LEU A 50 -7.57 -2.73 5.08
C LEU A 50 -6.55 -1.96 5.92
N ILE A 51 -6.83 -0.71 6.27
CA ILE A 51 -5.98 0.10 7.18
C ILE A 51 -5.92 -0.52 8.58
N GLN A 52 -7.04 -1.03 9.11
CA GLN A 52 -7.03 -1.66 10.42
C GLN A 52 -6.28 -3.00 10.40
N LEU A 53 -6.52 -3.82 9.38
CA LEU A 53 -5.82 -5.08 9.16
C LEU A 53 -4.30 -4.84 9.08
N SER A 54 -3.89 -3.84 8.30
CA SER A 54 -2.48 -3.46 8.14
C SER A 54 -1.81 -3.00 9.43
N LYS A 55 -2.59 -2.62 10.46
CA LYS A 55 -2.10 -2.22 11.80
C LYS A 55 -2.16 -3.35 12.82
N SER A 56 -3.00 -4.35 12.60
CA SER A 56 -3.33 -5.37 13.61
C SER A 56 -2.54 -6.67 13.44
N LEU A 57 -2.02 -6.93 12.24
CA LEU A 57 -1.28 -8.15 11.91
C LEU A 57 0.20 -7.87 11.66
N GLU A 58 1.02 -8.93 11.71
CA GLU A 58 2.44 -8.85 11.37
C GLU A 58 2.61 -8.44 9.90
N PRO A 59 3.46 -7.44 9.58
CA PRO A 59 3.61 -6.92 8.22
C PRO A 59 3.93 -7.98 7.17
N HIS A 60 4.84 -8.90 7.50
CA HIS A 60 5.25 -9.98 6.62
C HIS A 60 4.10 -10.93 6.25
N LEU A 61 3.20 -11.25 7.19
CA LEU A 61 2.05 -12.12 6.92
C LEU A 61 1.08 -11.46 5.92
N VAL A 62 0.81 -10.17 6.11
CA VAL A 62 -0.04 -9.40 5.18
C VAL A 62 0.64 -9.28 3.82
N PHE A 63 1.96 -9.11 3.80
CA PHE A 63 2.76 -9.02 2.59
C PHE A 63 2.68 -10.30 1.74
N GLU A 64 2.86 -11.47 2.36
CA GLU A 64 2.81 -12.77 1.68
C GLU A 64 1.46 -13.00 0.96
N VAL A 65 0.39 -12.45 1.51
CA VAL A 65 -0.94 -12.53 0.90
C VAL A 65 -1.18 -11.49 -0.19
N VAL A 66 -0.68 -10.26 -0.02
CA VAL A 66 -1.00 -9.14 -0.94
C VAL A 66 -0.08 -9.10 -2.16
N HIS A 67 1.18 -9.54 -2.05
CA HIS A 67 2.14 -9.43 -3.16
C HIS A 67 1.69 -10.11 -4.47
N PRO A 68 0.96 -11.25 -4.48
CA PRO A 68 0.47 -11.86 -5.73
C PRO A 68 -0.50 -10.96 -6.49
N PHE A 69 -1.25 -10.09 -5.81
CA PHE A 69 -2.13 -9.12 -6.48
C PHE A 69 -1.36 -8.02 -7.22
N ILE A 70 -0.12 -7.76 -6.81
CA ILE A 70 0.77 -6.77 -7.45
C ILE A 70 1.60 -7.40 -8.55
N THR A 71 2.05 -8.64 -8.39
CA THR A 71 2.93 -9.33 -9.35
C THR A 71 2.17 -10.10 -10.43
N SER A 72 0.85 -10.26 -10.29
CA SER A 72 0.00 -10.78 -11.35
C SER A 72 0.16 -9.94 -12.62
N LYS A 73 0.31 -10.59 -13.78
CA LYS A 73 0.59 -9.90 -15.05
C LYS A 73 -0.47 -8.86 -15.39
N HIS A 74 -0.06 -7.61 -15.56
CA HIS A 74 -0.97 -6.51 -15.91
C HIS A 74 -0.97 -6.36 -17.43
N ASN A 75 -2.04 -6.78 -18.10
CA ASN A 75 -2.16 -6.51 -19.53
C ASN A 75 -2.81 -5.14 -19.77
N ALA A 76 -2.60 -4.55 -20.95
CA ALA A 76 -3.18 -3.26 -21.32
C ALA A 76 -4.73 -3.23 -21.31
N ASN A 77 -5.38 -4.40 -21.28
CA ASN A 77 -6.83 -4.57 -21.28
C ASN A 77 -7.35 -5.00 -19.90
N MET A 78 -6.60 -4.70 -18.84
CA MET A 78 -6.95 -5.08 -17.49
C MET A 78 -8.31 -4.48 -17.11
N ASP A 79 -9.20 -5.34 -16.63
CA ASP A 79 -10.55 -4.95 -16.26
C ASP A 79 -10.54 -3.82 -15.21
N PRO A 80 -11.47 -2.84 -15.28
CA PRO A 80 -11.50 -1.74 -14.33
C PRO A 80 -11.60 -2.17 -12.85
N VAL A 81 -12.28 -3.29 -12.56
CA VAL A 81 -12.36 -3.83 -11.20
C VAL A 81 -10.99 -4.33 -10.77
N GLN A 82 -10.31 -5.09 -11.63
CA GLN A 82 -8.96 -5.59 -11.35
C GLN A 82 -7.99 -4.42 -11.13
N THR A 83 -8.09 -3.34 -11.91
CA THR A 83 -7.24 -2.15 -11.75
C THR A 83 -7.45 -1.49 -10.38
N ARG A 84 -8.70 -1.40 -9.90
CA ARG A 84 -9.00 -0.90 -8.54
C ARG A 84 -8.52 -1.85 -7.46
N MET A 85 -8.65 -3.16 -7.64
CA MET A 85 -8.11 -4.16 -6.71
C MET A 85 -6.59 -4.01 -6.57
N LEU A 86 -5.88 -3.88 -7.71
CA LEU A 86 -4.44 -3.60 -7.72
C LEU A 86 -4.13 -2.30 -6.99
N GLN A 87 -4.90 -1.24 -7.21
CA GLN A 87 -4.73 0.01 -6.48
C GLN A 87 -4.86 -0.18 -4.95
N GLY A 88 -5.84 -0.96 -4.51
CA GLY A 88 -6.02 -1.33 -3.10
C GLY A 88 -4.83 -2.12 -2.55
N ALA A 89 -4.33 -3.09 -3.33
CA ALA A 89 -3.16 -3.90 -2.96
C ALA A 89 -1.89 -3.04 -2.81
N VAL A 90 -1.63 -2.14 -3.76
CA VAL A 90 -0.51 -1.19 -3.71
C VAL A 90 -0.59 -0.29 -2.47
N ARG A 91 -1.80 0.22 -2.15
CA ARG A 91 -2.01 1.01 -0.93
C ARG A 91 -1.80 0.20 0.34
N LEU A 92 -2.21 -1.06 0.36
CA LEU A 92 -1.98 -1.95 1.49
C LEU A 92 -0.48 -2.20 1.72
N VAL A 93 0.28 -2.45 0.64
CA VAL A 93 1.75 -2.59 0.72
C VAL A 93 2.40 -1.32 1.27
N ALA A 94 2.05 -0.14 0.74
CA ALA A 94 2.58 1.13 1.24
C ALA A 94 2.40 1.29 2.77
N ARG A 95 1.27 0.84 3.32
CA ARG A 95 0.95 0.91 4.75
C ARG A 95 1.75 -0.08 5.59
N ILE A 96 1.89 -1.33 5.14
CA ILE A 96 2.58 -2.35 5.93
C ILE A 96 4.10 -2.17 5.92
N VAL A 97 4.68 -1.62 4.84
CA VAL A 97 6.13 -1.43 4.75
C VAL A 97 6.66 -0.52 5.85
N GLN A 98 5.93 0.55 6.17
CA GLN A 98 6.29 1.47 7.26
C GLN A 98 6.34 0.80 8.65
N ARG A 99 5.80 -0.42 8.79
CA ARG A 99 5.78 -1.19 10.04
C ARG A 99 6.86 -2.25 10.15
N TYR A 100 7.64 -2.49 9.09
CA TYR A 100 8.74 -3.45 9.16
C TYR A 100 9.82 -2.95 10.11
N THR A 101 10.17 -3.78 11.08
CA THR A 101 11.30 -3.56 12.01
C THR A 101 12.58 -4.23 11.50
N ASP A 102 12.46 -5.39 10.86
CA ASP A 102 13.58 -6.08 10.23
C ASP A 102 13.79 -5.62 8.79
N ARG A 103 14.98 -5.06 8.54
CA ARG A 103 15.38 -4.55 7.22
C ARG A 103 15.64 -5.66 6.20
N GLU A 104 16.13 -6.81 6.63
CA GLU A 104 16.45 -7.90 5.72
C GLU A 104 15.17 -8.55 5.17
N THR A 105 14.22 -8.88 6.05
CA THR A 105 12.90 -9.36 5.62
C THR A 105 12.21 -8.34 4.72
N LEU A 106 12.25 -7.05 5.06
CA LEU A 106 11.69 -6.00 4.21
C LEU A 106 12.30 -6.01 2.81
N LYS A 107 13.62 -6.08 2.71
CA LYS A 107 14.32 -6.07 1.42
C LYS A 107 13.89 -7.25 0.55
N ASN A 108 13.85 -8.45 1.12
CA ASN A 108 13.42 -9.67 0.44
C ASN A 108 11.97 -9.57 -0.04
N ASP A 109 11.10 -8.94 0.74
CA ASP A 109 9.71 -8.73 0.37
C ASP A 109 9.57 -7.68 -0.74
N VAL A 110 10.22 -6.53 -0.60
CA VAL A 110 10.22 -5.44 -1.60
C VAL A 110 10.65 -5.96 -2.98
N ASP A 111 11.72 -6.76 -3.04
CA ASP A 111 12.22 -7.36 -4.28
C ASP A 111 11.13 -8.12 -5.07
N LYS A 112 10.19 -8.77 -4.37
CA LYS A 112 9.09 -9.51 -5.01
C LYS A 112 8.09 -8.57 -5.70
N VAL A 113 7.82 -7.39 -5.16
CA VAL A 113 6.77 -6.48 -5.67
C VAL A 113 7.28 -5.42 -6.64
N ILE A 114 8.58 -5.11 -6.67
CA ILE A 114 9.15 -4.08 -7.54
C ILE A 114 8.76 -4.27 -9.02
N PRO A 115 8.87 -5.47 -9.63
CA PRO A 115 8.50 -5.64 -11.04
C PRO A 115 7.03 -5.24 -11.31
N GLY A 116 6.12 -5.66 -10.43
CA GLY A 116 4.69 -5.34 -10.54
C GLY A 116 4.39 -3.86 -10.31
N LEU A 117 5.10 -3.20 -9.39
CA LEU A 117 4.98 -1.76 -9.18
C LEU A 117 5.49 -0.95 -10.39
N VAL A 118 6.60 -1.37 -11.00
CA VAL A 118 7.15 -0.74 -12.21
C VAL A 118 6.16 -0.84 -13.36
N GLU A 119 5.55 -2.01 -13.56
CA GLU A 119 4.50 -2.24 -14.57
C GLU A 119 3.25 -1.40 -14.27
N ALA A 120 2.76 -1.40 -13.04
CA ALA A 120 1.61 -0.60 -12.61
C ALA A 120 1.83 0.91 -12.79
N PHE A 121 3.06 1.40 -12.68
CA PHE A 121 3.41 2.81 -12.91
C PHE A 121 3.20 3.23 -14.38
N GLN A 122 3.19 2.28 -15.31
CA GLN A 122 2.94 2.54 -16.73
C GLN A 122 1.45 2.52 -17.09
N SER A 123 0.56 2.20 -16.14
CA SER A 123 -0.89 2.17 -16.36
C SER A 123 -1.44 3.51 -16.85
N GLU A 124 -2.45 3.49 -17.72
CA GLU A 124 -3.17 4.69 -18.16
C GLU A 124 -4.08 5.28 -17.05
N VAL A 125 -4.38 4.50 -16.01
CA VAL A 125 -5.22 4.93 -14.89
C VAL A 125 -4.43 5.81 -13.91
N ALA A 126 -4.75 7.10 -13.89
CA ALA A 126 -4.05 8.10 -13.09
C ALA A 126 -4.05 7.79 -11.58
N ASP A 127 -5.15 7.28 -11.06
CA ASP A 127 -5.31 6.95 -9.65
C ASP A 127 -4.45 5.75 -9.21
N LEU A 128 -4.20 4.80 -10.12
CA LEU A 128 -3.25 3.72 -9.89
C LEU A 128 -1.82 4.25 -9.92
N ARG A 129 -1.44 5.03 -10.95
CA ARG A 129 -0.10 5.65 -11.01
C ARG A 129 0.20 6.48 -9.76
N LYS A 130 -0.78 7.25 -9.27
CA LYS A 130 -0.67 8.02 -8.03
C LYS A 130 -0.41 7.11 -6.83
N ALA A 131 -1.18 6.02 -6.66
CA ALA A 131 -0.97 5.06 -5.59
C ALA A 131 0.43 4.41 -5.64
N VAL A 132 0.91 4.06 -6.84
CA VAL A 132 2.27 3.53 -7.04
C VAL A 132 3.34 4.54 -6.64
N VAL A 133 3.20 5.82 -7.04
CA VAL A 133 4.13 6.87 -6.62
C VAL A 133 4.19 6.99 -5.10
N PHE A 134 3.04 7.01 -4.42
CA PHE A 134 3.02 7.04 -2.95
C PHE A 134 3.71 5.81 -2.34
N CYS A 135 3.42 4.62 -2.85
CA CYS A 135 4.06 3.39 -2.39
C CYS A 135 5.59 3.45 -2.57
N LEU A 136 6.09 3.85 -3.74
CA LEU A 136 7.53 3.97 -4.00
C LEU A 136 8.21 5.02 -3.11
N VAL A 137 7.52 6.11 -2.79
CA VAL A 137 8.00 7.14 -1.86
C VAL A 137 8.08 6.59 -0.44
N ASP A 138 7.04 5.88 0.02
CA ASP A 138 7.03 5.25 1.35
C ASP A 138 8.13 4.19 1.49
N LEU A 139 8.34 3.38 0.43
CA LEU A 139 9.45 2.43 0.36
C LEU A 139 10.81 3.13 0.46
N TYR A 140 11.02 4.20 -0.32
CA TYR A 140 12.26 4.98 -0.27
C TYR A 140 12.47 5.56 1.12
N VAL A 141 11.48 6.25 1.69
CA VAL A 141 11.60 6.89 3.01
C VAL A 141 11.96 5.87 4.09
N HIS A 142 11.37 4.67 4.06
CA HIS A 142 11.61 3.65 5.08
C HIS A 142 12.95 2.89 4.90
N MET A 143 13.33 2.57 3.65
CA MET A 143 14.56 1.83 3.36
C MET A 143 15.80 2.73 3.24
N GLY A 144 15.62 3.99 2.85
CA GLY A 144 16.70 4.93 2.58
C GLY A 144 17.48 4.58 1.31
N ASP A 145 18.81 4.69 1.39
CA ASP A 145 19.70 4.47 0.24
C ASP A 145 19.64 3.04 -0.32
N ASP A 146 19.24 2.06 0.50
CA ASP A 146 19.03 0.67 0.08
C ASP A 146 17.99 0.56 -1.05
N PHE A 147 17.05 1.51 -1.13
CA PHE A 147 16.01 1.52 -2.17
C PHE A 147 16.52 1.97 -3.54
N THR A 148 17.68 2.64 -3.60
CA THR A 148 18.20 3.22 -4.85
C THR A 148 18.43 2.19 -5.94
N VAL A 149 18.78 0.95 -5.57
CA VAL A 149 18.94 -0.19 -6.49
C VAL A 149 17.65 -0.51 -7.23
N HIS A 150 16.48 -0.26 -6.65
CA HIS A 150 15.21 -0.54 -7.32
C HIS A 150 14.80 0.56 -8.31
N LEU A 151 15.30 1.79 -8.13
CA LEU A 151 15.00 2.92 -9.01
C LEU A 151 15.56 2.77 -10.42
N GLN A 152 16.59 1.94 -10.61
CA GLN A 152 17.18 1.70 -11.94
C GLN A 152 16.20 1.09 -12.95
N HIS A 153 15.09 0.50 -12.47
CA HIS A 153 14.03 -0.06 -13.31
C HIS A 153 13.02 0.99 -13.81
N LEU A 154 13.12 2.24 -13.31
CA LEU A 154 12.24 3.34 -13.66
C LEU A 154 12.89 4.25 -14.72
N THR A 155 12.05 4.94 -15.49
CA THR A 155 12.53 5.99 -16.40
C THR A 155 13.10 7.18 -15.63
N THR A 156 13.99 7.95 -16.25
CA THR A 156 14.57 9.17 -15.64
C THR A 156 13.51 10.13 -15.09
N SER A 157 12.38 10.29 -15.79
CA SER A 157 11.28 11.14 -15.35
C SER A 157 10.58 10.60 -14.11
N GLN A 158 10.36 9.29 -14.04
CA GLN A 158 9.77 8.62 -12.88
C GLN A 158 10.68 8.68 -11.65
N ILE A 159 11.99 8.46 -11.83
CA ILE A 159 12.98 8.60 -10.75
C ILE A 159 12.93 10.02 -10.18
N ARG A 160 13.00 11.04 -11.05
CA ARG A 160 12.92 12.45 -10.64
C ARG A 160 11.63 12.74 -9.84
N LEU A 161 10.50 12.17 -10.26
CA LEU A 161 9.23 12.34 -9.56
C LEU A 161 9.28 11.76 -8.15
N VAL A 162 9.72 10.51 -8.00
CA VAL A 162 9.81 9.83 -6.71
C VAL A 162 10.77 10.57 -5.77
N THR A 163 11.99 10.86 -6.24
CA THR A 163 13.00 11.57 -5.43
C THR A 163 12.54 12.96 -5.00
N HIS A 164 11.81 13.68 -5.87
CA HIS A 164 11.23 14.98 -5.53
C HIS A 164 10.21 14.87 -4.38
N TYR A 165 9.35 13.86 -4.40
CA TYR A 165 8.38 13.64 -3.32
C TYR A 165 9.05 13.23 -2.00
N VAL A 166 10.09 12.39 -2.06
CA VAL A 166 10.90 12.03 -0.89
C VAL A 166 11.53 13.28 -0.26
N ALA A 167 12.14 14.14 -1.09
CA ALA A 167 12.73 15.39 -0.60
C ALA A 167 11.70 16.32 0.06
N LYS A 168 10.48 16.38 -0.48
CA LYS A 168 9.38 17.16 0.12
C LYS A 168 8.92 16.62 1.47
N MET A 169 8.84 15.29 1.64
CA MET A 169 8.48 14.68 2.92
C MET A 169 9.51 15.02 3.99
N HIS A 170 10.81 14.86 3.68
CA HIS A 170 11.89 15.21 4.61
C HIS A 170 11.93 16.70 4.99
N GLN A 171 11.52 17.60 4.09
CA GLN A 171 11.42 19.03 4.41
C GLN A 171 10.26 19.31 5.39
N LYS A 172 9.10 18.69 5.16
CA LYS A 172 7.93 18.84 6.03
C LYS A 172 8.19 18.35 7.46
N ASP A 173 8.95 17.26 7.63
CA ASP A 173 9.32 16.74 8.94
C ASP A 173 10.26 17.69 9.70
N LYS A 174 11.20 18.34 8.99
CA LYS A 174 12.10 19.34 9.57
C LYS A 174 11.38 20.62 10.01
N ASP A 175 10.40 21.07 9.22
CA ASP A 175 9.61 22.26 9.55
C ASP A 175 8.71 22.03 10.78
N THR A 176 8.27 20.78 11.00
CA THR A 176 7.44 20.42 12.17
C THR A 176 8.25 20.37 13.47
N LEU A 177 9.52 19.93 13.43
CA LEU A 177 10.41 19.95 14.61
C LEU A 177 10.80 21.36 15.05
N ASN A 178 10.89 22.31 14.10
CA ASN A 178 11.36 23.67 14.36
C ASN A 178 10.26 24.61 14.92
N GLN A 179 9.04 24.09 15.19
CA GLN A 179 7.91 24.84 15.75
C GLN A 179 7.57 24.48 17.21
N SER A 180 8.50 23.86 17.95
CA SER A 180 8.36 23.61 19.38
C SER A 180 8.19 24.93 20.15
N PRO A 181 7.11 25.18 20.92
CA PRO A 181 6.91 26.46 21.61
C PRO A 181 7.96 26.66 22.71
N PRO A 182 8.43 27.90 22.95
CA PRO A 182 9.36 28.16 24.04
C PRO A 182 8.71 27.78 25.37
N SER A 183 9.42 26.95 26.13
CA SER A 183 9.07 26.58 27.50
C SER A 183 8.78 27.85 28.30
N LYS A 184 7.54 28.00 28.73
CA LYS A 184 7.17 29.06 29.68
C LYS A 184 7.88 28.75 31.00
N MET A 185 8.89 29.56 31.32
CA MET A 185 9.36 29.78 32.69
C MET A 185 8.49 30.83 33.36
#